data_AF-A0A2Z2MYL2-F1
#
_entry.id   AF-A0A2Z2MYL2-F1
#
_cell.length_a   1.000
_cell.length_b   1.000
_cell.length_c   1.000
_cell.angle_alpha   90.00
_cell.angle_beta   90.00
_cell.angle_gamma   90.00
#
_symmetry.space_group_name_H-M   'P 1'
#
loop_
_entity.id
_entity.type
_entity.pdbx_description
1 polymer ?
#
loop_
_entity_poly.entity_id
_entity_poly.type
_entity_poly.pdbx_seq_one_letter_code
_entity_poly.pdbx_strand_id
1 'polypeptide(L)'
;MKRIVLYTIGFILMTLLASLDFVLFVDRLIPLGGRWLPFMVSLPMVALGGYVGWATGRGLGLSHDDSVNMGVVVSVVSGFLLLVFFLL
;
A
#
# COMPACT_ATOMS: atom_id res chain seq x y z
N MET A 1 20.57 -2.38 6.69
CA MET A 1 19.48 -3.35 6.95
C MET A 1 18.41 -2.81 7.92
N LYS A 2 18.70 -2.55 9.21
CA LYS A 2 17.66 -2.15 10.20
C LYS A 2 16.80 -0.93 9.80
N ARG A 3 17.39 0.09 9.17
CA ARG A 3 16.67 1.30 8.74
C ARG A 3 15.69 1.04 7.58
N ILE A 4 16.07 0.22 6.60
CA ILE A 4 15.20 -0.13 5.46
C ILE A 4 13.95 -0.84 5.97
N VAL A 5 14.11 -1.83 6.84
CA VAL A 5 12.97 -2.58 7.41
C VAL A 5 12.00 -1.65 8.15
N LEU A 6 12.52 -0.71 8.95
CA LEU A 6 11.69 0.27 9.65
C LEU A 6 10.87 1.12 8.66
N TYR A 7 11.50 1.63 7.61
CA TYR A 7 10.80 2.43 6.61
C TYR A 7 9.77 1.59 5.85
N THR A 8 10.12 0.38 5.40
CA THR A 8 9.20 -0.52 4.70
C THR A 8 7.95 -0.80 5.52
N ILE A 9 8.10 -1.10 6.82
CA ILE A 9 6.95 -1.32 7.72
C ILE A 9 6.11 -0.06 7.84
N GLY A 10 6.73 1.12 8.01
CA GLY A 10 6.01 2.39 8.07
C GLY A 10 5.20 2.66 6.81
N PHE A 11 5.79 2.42 5.63
CA PHE A 11 5.10 2.57 4.36
C PHE A 11 3.97 1.57 4.16
N ILE A 12 4.13 0.31 4.60
CA ILE A 12 3.05 -0.68 4.58
C ILE A 12 1.85 -0.16 5.39
N LEU A 13 2.09 0.29 6.62
CA LEU A 13 1.03 0.80 7.50
C LEU A 13 0.33 2.04 6.91
N MET A 14 1.09 3.02 6.42
CA MET A 14 0.51 4.20 5.77
C MET A 14 -0.29 3.85 4.53
N THR A 15 0.20 2.91 3.71
CA THR A 15 -0.50 2.45 2.50
C THR A 15 -1.81 1.75 2.86
N LEU A 16 -1.84 0.95 3.92
CA LEU A 16 -3.07 0.31 4.41
C LEU A 16 -4.10 1.35 4.84
N LEU A 17 -3.70 2.30 5.68
CA LEU A 17 -4.60 3.37 6.15
C LEU A 17 -5.14 4.19 4.98
N ALA A 18 -4.26 4.66 4.09
CA ALA A 18 -4.66 5.43 2.91
C ALA A 18 -5.61 4.64 1.99
N SER A 19 -5.37 3.35 1.83
CA SER A 19 -6.23 2.49 1.01
C SER A 19 -7.61 2.29 1.64
N LEU A 20 -7.69 2.09 2.96
CA LEU A 20 -8.96 1.97 3.67
C LEU A 20 -9.74 3.28 3.65
N ASP A 21 -9.08 4.41 3.93
CA ASP A 21 -9.70 5.74 3.88
C ASP A 21 -10.24 6.04 2.48
N PHE A 22 -9.49 5.66 1.43
CA PHE A 22 -9.94 5.81 0.05
C PHE A 22 -11.17 4.97 -0.25
N VAL A 23 -11.18 3.71 0.17
CA VAL A 23 -12.36 2.83 0.01
C VAL A 23 -13.57 3.41 0.73
N LEU A 24 -13.43 3.86 1.98
CA LEU A 24 -14.50 4.50 2.74
C LEU A 24 -15.00 5.79 2.07
N PHE A 25 -14.08 6.56 1.49
CA PHE A 25 -14.42 7.75 0.73
C PHE A 25 -15.22 7.41 -0.54
N VAL A 26 -14.81 6.38 -1.29
CA VAL A 26 -15.50 5.95 -2.50
C VAL A 26 -16.87 5.34 -2.18
N ASP A 27 -16.99 4.54 -1.11
CA ASP A 27 -18.25 3.95 -0.67
C ASP A 27 -19.34 4.98 -0.36
N ARG A 28 -18.93 6.14 0.18
CA ARG A 28 -19.85 7.28 0.40
C ARG A 28 -20.39 7.87 -0.91
N LEU A 29 -19.67 7.74 -2.02
CA LEU A 29 -20.07 8.27 -3.32
C LEU A 29 -20.84 7.23 -4.13
N ILE A 30 -20.36 5.99 -4.13
CA ILE A 30 -20.92 4.87 -4.89
C ILE A 30 -20.91 3.65 -3.95
N PRO A 31 -22.07 3.09 -3.57
CA PRO A 31 -22.14 1.96 -2.66
C PRO A 31 -21.32 0.79 -3.18
N LEU A 32 -20.28 0.39 -2.43
CA LEU A 32 -19.41 -0.71 -2.80
C LEU A 32 -20.04 -2.03 -2.34
N GLY A 33 -20.91 -2.57 -3.19
CA GLY A 33 -21.56 -3.85 -2.95
C GLY A 33 -20.60 -5.05 -3.08
N GLY A 34 -20.70 -5.99 -2.14
CA GLY A 34 -19.96 -7.26 -2.20
C GLY A 34 -18.52 -7.19 -1.70
N ARG A 35 -17.90 -8.36 -1.49
CA ARG A 35 -16.59 -8.48 -0.83
C ARG A 35 -15.40 -8.06 -1.70
N TRP A 36 -15.53 -8.15 -3.03
CA TRP A 36 -14.42 -7.92 -3.95
C TRP A 36 -14.28 -6.47 -4.42
N LEU A 37 -15.38 -5.71 -4.46
CA LEU A 37 -15.36 -4.32 -4.93
C LEU A 37 -14.48 -3.41 -4.05
N PRO A 38 -14.60 -3.43 -2.70
CA PRO A 38 -13.74 -2.67 -1.82
C PRO A 38 -12.25 -2.97 -2.05
N PHE A 39 -11.90 -4.25 -2.25
CA PHE A 39 -10.54 -4.63 -2.55
C PHE A 39 -10.05 -4.06 -3.89
N MET A 40 -10.84 -4.19 -4.97
CA MET A 40 -10.47 -3.66 -6.28
C MET A 40 -10.28 -2.14 -6.25
N VAL A 41 -11.14 -1.42 -5.53
CA VAL A 41 -11.05 0.04 -5.34
C VAL A 41 -9.82 0.43 -4.54
N SER A 42 -9.30 -0.43 -3.67
CA SER A 42 -8.09 -0.16 -2.89
C SER A 42 -6.79 -0.24 -3.71
N LEU A 43 -6.78 -1.00 -4.82
CA LEU A 43 -5.57 -1.30 -5.60
C LEU A 43 -4.79 -0.07 -6.10
N PRO A 44 -5.42 1.03 -6.58
CA PRO A 44 -4.71 2.25 -6.95
C PRO A 44 -3.90 2.84 -5.79
N MET A 45 -4.43 2.82 -4.57
CA MET A 45 -3.71 3.32 -3.39
C MET A 45 -2.57 2.39 -2.98
N VAL A 46 -2.73 1.07 -3.15
CA VAL A 46 -1.65 0.10 -2.97
C VAL A 46 -0.50 0.35 -3.94
N ALA A 47 -0.80 0.53 -5.23
CA ALA A 47 0.20 0.83 -6.25
C ALA A 47 0.91 2.17 -5.98
N LEU A 48 0.14 3.18 -5.59
CA LEU A 48 0.69 4.48 -5.20
C LEU A 48 1.61 4.37 -3.97
N GLY A 49 1.22 3.58 -2.97
CA GLY A 49 2.03 3.31 -1.78
C GLY A 49 3.40 2.72 -2.11
N GLY A 50 3.45 1.72 -3.00
CA GLY A 50 4.72 1.17 -3.47
C GLY A 50 5.56 2.15 -4.27
N TYR A 51 4.93 2.94 -5.16
CA TYR A 51 5.63 4.00 -5.89
C TYR A 51 6.24 5.04 -4.94
N VAL A 52 5.50 5.49 -3.92
CA VAL A 52 5.99 6.45 -2.93
C VAL A 52 7.11 5.83 -2.10
N GLY A 53 6.99 4.55 -1.72
CA GLY A 53 8.04 3.81 -1.03
C GLY A 53 9.34 3.76 -1.83
N TRP A 54 9.26 3.51 -3.15
CA TRP A 54 10.41 3.55 -4.05
C TRP A 54 11.02 4.95 -4.17
N ALA A 55 10.20 5.96 -4.49
CA ALA A 55 10.64 7.33 -4.68
C ALA A 55 11.28 7.91 -3.40
N THR A 56 10.65 7.64 -2.24
CA THR A 56 11.18 8.07 -0.95
C THR A 56 12.43 7.29 -0.56
N GLY A 57 12.47 5.99 -0.84
CA GLY A 57 13.67 5.17 -0.62
C GLY A 57 14.90 5.75 -1.32
N ARG A 58 14.75 6.24 -2.56
CA ARG A 58 15.80 6.97 -3.28
C ARG A 58 16.20 8.26 -2.57
N GLY A 59 15.21 9.05 -2.11
CA GLY A 59 15.45 10.27 -1.34
C GLY A 59 16.13 10.06 0.02
N LEU A 60 15.96 8.87 0.62
CA LEU A 60 16.59 8.46 1.88
C LEU A 60 18.02 7.91 1.69
N GLY A 61 18.56 7.94 0.47
CA GLY A 61 19.91 7.48 0.15
C GLY A 61 20.05 5.97 -0.01
N LEU A 62 18.95 5.24 -0.23
CA LEU A 62 19.00 3.81 -0.54
C LEU A 62 19.54 3.58 -1.96
N SER A 63 20.15 2.42 -2.17
CA SER A 63 20.51 1.98 -3.51
C SER A 63 19.26 1.87 -4.40
N HIS A 64 19.45 1.89 -5.73
CA HIS A 64 18.32 1.71 -6.64
C HIS A 64 17.60 0.39 -6.36
N ASP A 65 18.35 -0.71 -6.25
CA ASP A 65 17.80 -2.03 -6.03
C ASP A 65 17.07 -2.15 -4.69
N ASP A 66 17.62 -1.57 -3.61
CA ASP A 66 16.96 -1.56 -2.30
C ASP A 66 15.66 -0.75 -2.32
N SER A 67 15.66 0.40 -3.00
CA SER A 67 14.48 1.25 -3.12
C SER A 67 13.37 0.57 -3.94
N VAL A 68 13.74 -0.11 -5.03
CA VAL A 68 12.79 -0.87 -5.85
C VAL A 68 12.21 -2.02 -5.04
N ASN A 69 13.08 -2.77 -4.35
CA ASN A 69 12.65 -3.88 -3.50
C ASN A 69 11.71 -3.40 -2.40
N MET A 70 12.02 -2.28 -1.74
CA MET A 70 11.14 -1.65 -0.76
C MET A 70 9.76 -1.31 -1.35
N GLY A 71 9.69 -0.64 -2.51
CA GLY A 71 8.43 -0.31 -3.16
C GLY A 71 7.59 -1.54 -3.52
N VAL A 72 8.25 -2.57 -4.05
CA VAL A 72 7.60 -3.86 -4.38
C VAL A 72 7.04 -4.53 -3.13
N VAL A 73 7.83 -4.61 -2.05
CA VAL A 73 7.39 -5.22 -0.79
C VAL A 73 6.21 -4.44 -0.19
N VAL A 74 6.24 -3.10 -0.23
CA VAL A 74 5.11 -2.28 0.23
C VAL A 74 3.84 -2.62 -0.55
N SER A 75 3.88 -2.61 -1.88
CA SER A 75 2.71 -2.96 -2.71
C SER A 75 2.19 -4.36 -2.44
N VAL A 76 3.08 -5.37 -2.45
CA VAL A 76 2.68 -6.78 -2.32
C VAL A 76 2.10 -7.04 -0.94
N VAL A 77 2.76 -6.59 0.13
CA VAL A 77 2.31 -6.85 1.50
C VAL A 77 1.03 -6.09 1.81
N SER A 78 0.95 -4.80 1.46
CA SER A 78 -0.29 -4.03 1.69
C SER A 78 -1.45 -4.58 0.87
N GLY A 79 -1.23 -4.93 -0.40
CA GLY A 79 -2.26 -5.54 -1.26
C GLY A 79 -2.73 -6.88 -0.72
N PHE A 80 -1.82 -7.74 -0.27
CA PHE A 80 -2.18 -9.02 0.35
C PHE A 80 -2.99 -8.83 1.64
N LEU A 81 -2.56 -7.91 2.51
CA LEU A 81 -3.27 -7.63 3.77
C LEU A 81 -4.68 -7.07 3.52
N LEU A 82 -4.85 -6.19 2.53
CA LEU A 82 -6.18 -5.69 2.14
C LEU A 82 -7.05 -6.79 1.54
N LEU A 83 -6.48 -7.67 0.72
CA LEU A 83 -7.19 -8.82 0.18
C LEU A 83 -7.73 -9.69 1.33
N VAL A 84 -6.87 -10.04 2.30
CA VAL A 84 -7.28 -10.81 3.47
C VAL A 84 -8.35 -10.05 4.26
N PHE A 85 -8.15 -8.76 4.51
CA PHE A 85 -9.07 -7.94 5.28
C PHE A 85 -10.49 -7.88 4.69
N PHE A 86 -10.62 -7.74 3.36
CA PHE A 86 -11.93 -7.65 2.71
C PHE A 86 -12.59 -9.02 2.42
N LEU A 87 -11.81 -10.12 2.44
CA LEU A 87 -12.33 -11.47 2.25
C LEU A 87 -12.83 -12.13 3.54
N LEU A 88 -12.26 -11.76 4.70
CA LEU A 88 -12.71 -12.19 6.03
C LEU A 88 -14.07 -11.57 6.38
#